data_AF-A0A2P4QZ83-F1
#
_entry.id   AF-A0A2P4QZ83-F1
#
_cell.length_a   1.000
_cell.length_b   1.000
_cell.length_c   1.000
_cell.angle_alpha   90.00
_cell.angle_beta   90.00
_cell.angle_gamma   90.00
#
_symmetry.space_group_name_H-M   'P 1'
#
loop_
_entity.id
_entity.type
_entity.pdbx_description
1 polymer ?
#
loop_
_entity_poly.entity_id
_entity_poly.type
_entity_poly.pdbx_seq_one_letter_code
_entity_poly.pdbx_strand_id
1 'polypeptide(L)'
;MIHPSMNVSKANTFEEILNTLKNDILFIPFKHSVKKKLQKLKFDLKNKNYIQFINIFENIKINSLNDLINQSFLEQKSIRFGSCVTLKHVATGKYFRRYVQYKTGSKRSIVFASQALSNSNSLWILDQNNNRNPIIYGKSEVYLMKKGGFL
;
A
#
# COMPACT_ATOMS: atom_id res chain seq x y z
N MET A 1 0.71 -21.99 17.22
CA MET A 1 1.25 -21.07 18.24
C MET A 1 2.77 -21.22 18.27
N ILE A 2 3.49 -20.15 17.95
CA ILE A 2 4.96 -20.08 18.09
C ILE A 2 5.26 -20.00 19.59
N HIS A 3 6.36 -20.60 20.04
CA HIS A 3 6.73 -20.58 21.45
C HIS A 3 7.03 -19.13 21.91
N PRO A 4 6.53 -18.66 23.07
CA PRO A 4 6.64 -17.26 23.51
C PRO A 4 8.06 -16.70 23.62
N SER A 5 9.07 -17.57 23.69
CA SER A 5 10.49 -17.17 23.76
C SER A 5 11.13 -16.86 22.41
N MET A 6 10.46 -17.12 21.28
CA MET A 6 10.96 -16.77 19.95
C MET A 6 10.60 -15.32 19.64
N ASN A 7 11.59 -14.42 19.69
CA ASN A 7 11.38 -13.00 19.46
C ASN A 7 11.37 -12.68 17.95
N VAL A 8 10.16 -12.70 17.35
CA VAL A 8 9.92 -12.29 15.96
C VAL A 8 9.44 -10.83 15.83
N SER A 9 9.36 -10.09 16.94
CA SER A 9 8.78 -8.72 16.98
C SER A 9 9.58 -7.66 16.21
N LYS A 10 10.83 -7.97 15.85
CA LYS A 10 11.74 -7.06 15.12
C LYS A 10 11.70 -7.21 13.60
N ALA A 11 10.95 -8.18 13.07
CA ALA A 11 10.92 -8.48 11.64
C ALA A 11 9.68 -7.84 10.99
N ASN A 12 9.89 -7.12 9.89
CA ASN A 12 8.85 -6.38 9.16
C ASN A 12 8.35 -7.13 7.92
N THR A 13 9.06 -8.18 7.50
CA THR A 13 8.71 -9.00 6.33
C THR A 13 8.65 -10.50 6.68
N PHE A 14 7.89 -11.27 5.91
CA PHE A 14 7.78 -12.73 6.10
C PHE A 14 9.13 -13.43 6.00
N GLU A 15 10.00 -12.96 5.12
CA GLU A 15 11.33 -13.53 4.91
C GLU A 15 12.27 -13.23 6.09
N GLU A 16 12.21 -12.02 6.65
CA GLU A 16 12.91 -11.68 7.89
C GLU A 16 12.44 -12.54 9.07
N ILE A 17 11.12 -12.74 9.21
CA ILE A 17 10.53 -13.62 10.24
C ILE A 17 11.04 -15.06 10.06
N LEU A 18 11.03 -15.56 8.81
CA LEU A 18 11.47 -16.92 8.50
C LEU A 18 12.96 -17.13 8.82
N ASN A 19 13.80 -16.13 8.53
CA ASN A 19 15.23 -16.18 8.81
C ASN A 19 15.52 -16.04 10.31
N THR A 20 14.81 -15.17 11.03
CA THR A 20 14.95 -15.08 12.50
C THR A 20 14.53 -16.38 13.18
N LEU A 21 13.42 -16.98 12.75
CA LEU A 21 12.99 -18.29 13.24
C LEU A 21 14.05 -19.36 12.96
N LYS A 22 14.56 -19.46 11.72
CA LYS A 22 15.55 -20.49 11.37
C LYS A 22 16.87 -20.39 12.16
N ASN A 23 17.25 -19.18 12.57
CA ASN A 23 18.47 -18.93 13.34
C ASN A 23 18.31 -19.17 14.85
N ASP A 24 17.09 -19.29 15.36
CA ASP A 24 16.82 -19.51 16.78
C ASP A 24 17.11 -20.97 17.16
N ILE A 25 17.88 -21.20 18.23
CA ILE A 25 18.22 -22.52 18.77
C ILE A 25 16.94 -23.33 19.09
N LEU A 26 15.86 -22.66 19.47
CA LEU A 26 14.59 -23.29 19.81
C LEU A 26 13.78 -23.73 18.59
N PHE A 27 14.17 -23.32 17.38
CA PHE A 27 13.47 -23.69 16.15
C PHE A 27 13.57 -25.17 15.83
N ILE A 28 14.74 -25.78 16.05
CA ILE A 28 14.96 -27.20 15.79
C ILE A 28 14.06 -28.07 16.70
N PRO A 29 14.06 -27.90 18.05
CA PRO A 29 13.13 -28.60 18.93
C PRO A 29 11.66 -28.34 18.61
N PHE A 30 11.29 -27.09 18.31
CA PHE A 30 9.92 -26.73 17.95
C PHE A 30 9.47 -27.42 16.67
N LYS A 31 10.28 -27.38 15.60
CA LYS A 31 10.03 -28.07 14.33
C LYS A 31 9.88 -29.57 14.56
N HIS A 32 10.72 -30.17 15.40
CA HIS A 32 10.63 -31.58 15.73
C HIS A 32 9.34 -31.91 16.52
N SER A 33 8.95 -31.08 17.48
CA SER A 33 7.70 -31.21 18.25
C SER A 33 6.47 -31.15 17.35
N VAL A 34 6.41 -30.17 16.45
CA VAL A 34 5.31 -30.04 15.46
C VAL A 34 5.30 -31.25 14.52
N LYS A 35 6.46 -31.67 13.99
CA LYS A 35 6.57 -32.87 13.14
C LYS A 35 6.06 -34.12 13.86
N LYS A 36 6.43 -34.32 15.14
CA LYS A 36 5.98 -35.45 15.95
C LYS A 36 4.47 -35.41 16.21
N LYS A 37 3.89 -34.23 16.48
CA LYS A 37 2.44 -34.05 16.58
C LYS A 37 1.72 -34.36 15.27
N LEU A 38 2.25 -33.89 14.14
CA LEU A 38 1.73 -34.20 12.80
C LEU A 38 1.81 -35.68 12.45
N GLN A 39 2.90 -36.36 12.80
CA GLN A 39 3.04 -37.81 12.61
C GLN A 39 2.08 -38.62 13.49
N LYS A 40 1.85 -38.17 14.73
CA LYS A 40 0.87 -38.78 15.64
C LYS A 40 -0.57 -38.64 15.16
N LEU A 41 -0.86 -37.60 14.39
CA LEU A 41 -2.21 -37.34 13.87
C LEU A 41 -2.66 -38.34 12.79
N LYS A 42 -1.88 -39.38 12.45
CA LYS A 42 -2.19 -40.44 11.45
C LYS A 42 -2.99 -39.86 10.28
N PHE A 43 -2.38 -38.92 9.57
CA PHE A 43 -3.00 -38.31 8.40
C PHE A 43 -2.96 -39.28 7.23
N ASP A 44 -4.11 -39.82 6.86
CA ASP A 44 -4.27 -40.54 5.60
C ASP A 44 -4.34 -39.53 4.45
N LEU A 45 -3.20 -39.28 3.80
CA LEU A 45 -3.12 -38.38 2.64
C LEU A 45 -4.09 -38.78 1.50
N LYS A 46 -4.56 -40.02 1.49
CA LYS A 46 -5.50 -40.59 0.51
C LYS A 46 -6.97 -40.42 0.89
N ASN A 47 -7.28 -40.03 2.12
CA ASN A 47 -8.67 -39.88 2.55
C ASN A 47 -9.21 -38.52 2.05
N LYS A 48 -10.28 -38.59 1.25
CA LYS A 48 -10.94 -37.46 0.59
C LYS A 48 -11.29 -36.32 1.55
N ASN A 49 -11.63 -36.63 2.81
CA ASN A 49 -11.98 -35.62 3.80
C ASN A 49 -10.79 -34.71 4.14
N TYR A 50 -9.56 -35.23 4.09
CA TYR A 50 -8.36 -34.41 4.32
C TYR A 50 -8.00 -33.54 3.12
N ILE A 51 -8.15 -34.06 1.90
CA ILE A 51 -7.99 -33.24 0.67
C ILE A 51 -9.01 -32.09 0.71
N GLN A 52 -10.25 -32.37 1.11
CA GLN A 52 -11.26 -31.34 1.34
C GLN A 52 -10.83 -30.33 2.39
N PHE A 53 -10.31 -30.79 3.53
CA PHE A 53 -9.83 -29.91 4.59
C PHE A 53 -8.67 -29.00 4.13
N ILE A 54 -7.68 -29.55 3.42
CA ILE A 54 -6.55 -28.77 2.87
C ILE A 54 -7.06 -27.74 1.86
N ASN A 55 -7.94 -28.14 0.93
CA ASN A 55 -8.52 -27.21 -0.05
C ASN A 55 -9.34 -26.10 0.61
N ILE A 56 -10.10 -26.41 1.67
CA ILE A 56 -10.82 -25.39 2.47
C ILE A 56 -9.82 -24.43 3.11
N PHE A 57 -8.74 -24.94 3.68
CA PHE A 57 -7.72 -24.13 4.34
C PHE A 57 -6.96 -23.23 3.36
N GLU A 58 -6.60 -23.75 2.19
CA GLU A 58 -5.97 -22.98 1.12
C GLU A 58 -6.92 -21.92 0.56
N ASN A 59 -8.19 -22.25 0.33
CA ASN A 59 -9.19 -21.29 -0.13
C ASN A 59 -9.43 -20.16 0.89
N ILE A 60 -9.53 -20.47 2.18
CA ILE A 60 -9.66 -19.45 3.22
C ILE A 60 -8.44 -18.51 3.22
N LYS A 61 -7.23 -19.06 3.07
CA LYS A 61 -6.01 -18.27 3.00
C LYS A 61 -5.96 -17.39 1.75
N ILE A 62 -6.34 -17.92 0.59
CA ILE A 62 -6.39 -17.17 -0.68
C ILE A 62 -7.43 -16.05 -0.59
N ASN A 63 -8.63 -16.33 -0.06
CA ASN A 63 -9.68 -15.33 0.10
C ASN A 63 -9.25 -14.22 1.06
N SER A 64 -8.68 -14.56 2.21
CA SER A 64 -8.16 -13.57 3.16
C SER A 64 -7.03 -12.72 2.57
N LEU A 65 -6.15 -13.30 1.76
CA LEU A 65 -5.12 -12.55 1.03
C LEU A 65 -5.74 -11.61 0.00
N ASN A 66 -6.74 -12.10 -0.75
CA ASN A 66 -7.42 -11.32 -1.77
C ASN A 66 -8.19 -10.15 -1.16
N ASP A 67 -8.82 -10.34 0.00
CA ASP A 67 -9.50 -9.29 0.75
C ASP A 67 -8.51 -8.22 1.23
N LEU A 68 -7.33 -8.61 1.71
CA LEU A 68 -6.27 -7.67 2.11
C LEU A 68 -5.73 -6.87 0.89
N ILE A 69 -5.51 -7.54 -0.24
CA ILE A 69 -5.08 -6.90 -1.49
C ILE A 69 -6.16 -5.95 -2.00
N ASN A 70 -7.43 -6.34 -1.96
CA ASN A 70 -8.55 -5.50 -2.38
C ASN A 70 -8.73 -4.29 -1.46
N GLN A 71 -8.62 -4.49 -0.14
CA GLN A 71 -8.66 -3.38 0.84
C GLN A 71 -7.52 -2.39 0.59
N SER A 72 -6.28 -2.87 0.46
CA SER A 72 -5.14 -2.00 0.18
C SER A 72 -5.24 -1.28 -1.18
N PHE A 73 -5.75 -1.95 -2.21
CA PHE A 73 -5.99 -1.33 -3.53
C PHE A 73 -7.09 -0.27 -3.49
N LEU A 74 -8.17 -0.50 -2.74
CA LEU A 74 -9.23 0.49 -2.54
C LEU A 74 -8.75 1.68 -1.70
N GLU A 75 -7.93 1.45 -0.68
CA GLU A 75 -7.29 2.52 0.10
C GLU A 75 -6.37 3.39 -0.76
N GLN A 76 -5.62 2.79 -1.70
CA GLN A 76 -4.77 3.51 -2.66
C GLN A 76 -5.56 4.38 -3.65
N LYS A 77 -6.81 4.05 -3.97
CA LYS A 77 -7.67 4.89 -4.82
C LYS A 77 -8.27 6.08 -4.08
N SER A 78 -8.26 6.09 -2.74
CA SER A 78 -8.80 7.20 -1.96
C SER A 78 -7.83 8.38 -1.97
N ILE A 79 -8.21 9.46 -2.64
CA ILE A 79 -7.44 10.70 -2.61
C ILE A 79 -7.75 11.41 -1.28
N ARG A 80 -6.72 11.61 -0.45
CA ARG A 80 -6.83 12.25 0.87
C ARG A 80 -6.28 13.67 0.85
N PHE A 81 -6.78 14.54 1.71
CA PHE A 81 -6.17 15.85 1.97
C PHE A 81 -4.68 15.71 2.34
N GLY A 82 -3.85 16.64 1.85
CA GLY A 82 -2.39 16.58 1.98
C GLY A 82 -1.69 15.66 0.96
N SER A 83 -2.44 14.87 0.18
CA SER A 83 -1.85 14.04 -0.88
C SER A 83 -1.20 14.91 -1.95
N CYS A 84 -0.06 14.45 -2.46
CA CYS A 84 0.67 15.10 -3.54
C CYS A 84 0.23 14.50 -4.88
N VAL A 85 -0.32 15.32 -5.78
CA VAL A 85 -0.88 14.89 -7.07
C VAL A 85 -0.25 15.61 -8.25
N THR A 86 -0.34 15.00 -9.43
CA THR A 86 0.00 15.63 -10.71
C THR A 86 -1.24 15.60 -11.60
N LEU A 87 -1.43 16.67 -12.38
CA LEU A 87 -2.52 16.75 -13.35
C LEU A 87 -1.96 16.59 -14.76
N LYS A 88 -2.52 15.65 -15.52
CA LYS A 88 -2.14 15.35 -16.90
C LYS A 88 -3.31 15.64 -17.82
N HIS A 89 -3.06 16.43 -18.87
CA HIS A 89 -4.02 16.60 -19.95
C HIS A 89 -4.07 15.32 -20.79
N VAL A 90 -5.23 14.66 -20.81
CA VAL A 90 -5.38 13.32 -21.40
C VAL A 90 -5.05 13.32 -22.90
N ALA A 91 -5.56 14.29 -23.67
CA ALA A 91 -5.40 14.30 -25.12
C ALA A 91 -3.98 14.60 -25.61
N THR A 92 -3.20 15.40 -24.86
CA THR A 92 -1.83 15.77 -25.27
C THR A 92 -0.74 15.08 -24.47
N GLY A 93 -1.11 14.36 -23.41
CA GLY A 93 -0.20 13.74 -22.47
C GLY A 93 0.67 14.71 -21.66
N LYS A 94 0.43 16.03 -21.75
CA LYS A 94 1.24 17.06 -21.08
C LYS A 94 0.78 17.26 -19.64
N TYR A 95 1.73 17.58 -18.75
CA TYR A 95 1.46 17.84 -17.34
C TYR A 95 1.23 19.33 -17.08
N PHE A 96 0.31 19.65 -16.17
CA PHE A 96 0.07 21.01 -15.68
C PHE A 96 1.28 21.50 -14.89
N ARG A 97 1.86 22.61 -15.34
CA ARG A 97 3.07 23.18 -14.75
C ARG A 97 2.88 24.66 -14.48
N ARG A 98 3.51 25.12 -13.40
CA ARG A 98 3.67 26.56 -13.13
C ARG A 98 4.85 27.13 -13.91
N TYR A 99 4.61 28.24 -14.60
CA TYR A 99 5.66 29.08 -15.18
C TYR A 99 5.69 30.41 -14.45
N VAL A 100 6.87 30.75 -13.95
CA VAL A 100 7.11 31.97 -13.19
C VAL A 100 7.57 33.04 -14.17
N GLN A 101 6.96 34.23 -14.08
CA GLN A 101 7.17 35.43 -14.91
C GLN A 101 6.45 35.45 -16.26
N TYR A 102 5.16 35.79 -16.20
CA TYR A 102 4.53 36.50 -17.31
C TYR A 102 5.06 37.95 -17.31
N LYS A 103 5.89 38.31 -18.31
CA LYS A 103 6.66 39.58 -18.32
C LYS A 103 5.78 40.82 -18.53
N THR A 104 4.61 40.65 -19.15
CA THR A 104 3.64 41.70 -19.44
C THR A 104 2.35 41.46 -18.63
N GLY A 105 1.51 42.46 -18.38
CA GLY A 105 0.27 42.27 -17.58
C GLY A 105 0.50 42.09 -16.06
N SER A 106 -0.25 41.20 -15.41
CA SER A 106 -0.33 41.14 -13.93
C SER A 106 0.93 40.68 -13.19
N LYS A 107 1.98 40.25 -13.92
CA LYS A 107 3.25 39.71 -13.37
C LYS A 107 3.09 38.51 -12.42
N ARG A 108 1.90 37.90 -12.34
CA ARG A 108 1.63 36.72 -11.50
C ARG A 108 2.11 35.43 -12.17
N SER A 109 2.23 34.37 -11.37
CA SER A 109 2.53 33.03 -11.89
C SER A 109 1.37 32.51 -12.75
N ILE A 110 1.68 31.97 -13.92
CA ILE A 110 0.71 31.32 -14.80
C ILE A 110 0.84 29.81 -14.69
N VAL A 111 -0.26 29.11 -14.96
CA VAL A 111 -0.32 27.65 -14.99
C VAL A 111 -0.67 27.23 -16.42
N PHE A 112 0.15 26.39 -17.04
CA PHE A 112 -0.11 25.86 -18.37
C PHE A 112 0.45 24.44 -18.57
N ALA A 113 -0.08 23.71 -19.55
CA ALA A 113 0.34 22.37 -19.89
C ALA A 113 1.53 22.39 -20.87
N SER A 114 2.76 22.30 -20.36
CA SER A 114 3.96 22.62 -21.15
C SER A 114 4.69 21.42 -21.75
N GLN A 115 4.84 20.33 -20.98
CA GLN A 115 5.79 19.27 -21.32
C GLN A 115 5.28 17.88 -20.89
N ALA A 116 5.72 16.82 -21.59
CA ALA A 116 5.32 15.43 -21.35
C ALA A 116 6.03 14.78 -20.14
N LEU A 117 7.00 15.45 -19.53
CA LEU A 117 7.75 14.96 -18.36
C LEU A 117 7.28 15.68 -17.11
N SER A 118 6.85 14.91 -16.10
CA SER A 118 6.52 15.43 -14.77
C SER A 118 7.78 15.89 -14.04
N ASN A 119 7.76 17.08 -13.47
CA ASN A 119 8.84 17.60 -12.62
C ASN A 119 8.27 18.20 -11.33
N SER A 120 9.15 18.69 -10.44
CA SER A 120 8.75 19.29 -9.16
C SER A 120 7.74 20.45 -9.29
N ASN A 121 7.72 21.16 -10.44
CA ASN A 121 6.79 22.26 -10.71
C ASN A 121 5.41 21.78 -11.23
N SER A 122 5.21 20.47 -11.38
CA SER A 122 3.93 19.85 -11.75
C SER A 122 3.23 19.14 -10.57
N LEU A 123 3.83 19.21 -9.37
CA LEU A 123 3.30 18.64 -8.14
C LEU A 123 2.43 19.65 -7.39
N TRP A 124 1.25 19.20 -7.00
CA TRP A 124 0.24 19.97 -6.27
C TRP A 124 -0.13 19.25 -4.98
N ILE A 125 -0.36 20.00 -3.91
CA ILE A 125 -0.90 19.48 -2.66
C ILE A 125 -2.39 19.79 -2.66
N LEU A 126 -3.19 18.78 -2.34
CA LEU A 126 -4.62 18.95 -2.16
C LEU A 126 -4.90 19.56 -0.79
N ASP A 127 -5.52 20.73 -0.82
CA ASP A 127 -5.97 21.47 0.35
C ASP A 127 -7.50 21.54 0.43
N GLN A 128 -8.05 21.58 1.65
CA GLN A 128 -9.50 21.55 1.87
C GLN A 128 -9.86 22.34 3.14
N ASN A 129 -10.83 23.25 3.01
CA ASN A 129 -11.28 24.09 4.12
C ASN A 129 -12.09 23.34 5.21
N ASN A 130 -12.67 22.18 4.90
CA ASN A 130 -13.76 21.57 5.70
C ASN A 130 -13.41 20.27 6.46
N ASN A 131 -12.13 19.88 6.62
CA ASN A 131 -11.66 18.70 7.37
C ASN A 131 -12.33 17.33 7.04
N ARG A 132 -13.13 17.22 5.98
CA ARG A 132 -13.78 15.96 5.57
C ARG A 132 -12.82 15.13 4.73
N ASN A 133 -12.27 14.08 5.32
CA ASN A 133 -11.43 13.08 4.65
C ASN A 133 -12.16 11.73 4.55
N PRO A 134 -12.10 11.00 3.41
CA PRO A 134 -11.42 11.30 2.14
C PRO A 134 -12.16 12.33 1.26
N ILE A 135 -11.56 12.77 0.13
CA ILE A 135 -12.21 13.68 -0.82
C ILE A 135 -13.40 12.98 -1.49
N ILE A 136 -14.59 13.58 -1.41
CA ILE A 136 -15.84 13.03 -1.96
C ILE A 136 -16.26 13.82 -3.19
N TYR A 137 -16.43 13.12 -4.32
CA TYR A 137 -16.91 13.70 -5.57
C TYR A 137 -18.23 14.46 -5.37
N GLY A 138 -18.30 15.70 -5.87
CA GLY A 138 -19.48 16.56 -5.81
C GLY A 138 -19.80 17.15 -4.43
N LYS A 139 -19.02 16.85 -3.38
CA LYS A 139 -19.24 17.35 -2.01
C LYS A 139 -18.04 18.08 -1.40
N SER A 140 -16.83 17.74 -1.82
CA SER A 140 -15.61 18.37 -1.34
C SER A 140 -15.22 19.54 -2.25
N GLU A 141 -15.13 20.74 -1.69
CA GLU A 141 -14.38 21.84 -2.30
C GLU A 141 -12.89 21.59 -2.09
N VAL A 142 -12.12 21.61 -3.19
CA VAL A 142 -10.72 21.23 -3.19
C VAL A 142 -9.90 22.38 -3.76
N TYR A 143 -8.88 22.80 -3.00
CA TYR A 143 -7.91 23.78 -3.42
C TYR A 143 -6.61 23.06 -3.80
N LEU A 144 -5.99 23.49 -4.90
CA LEU A 144 -4.69 22.98 -5.31
C LEU A 144 -3.63 23.97 -4.87
N MET A 145 -2.90 23.62 -3.82
CA MET A 145 -1.77 24.39 -3.36
C MET A 145 -0.50 23.95 -4.07
N LYS A 146 0.42 24.89 -4.27
CA LYS A 146 1.77 24.58 -4.73
C LYS A 146 2.50 23.83 -3.61
N LYS A 147 3.16 22.71 -3.94
CA LYS A 147 4.17 22.13 -3.06
C LYS A 147 5.34 23.12 -2.95
N GLY A 148 5.41 23.84 -1.83
CA GLY A 148 6.43 24.83 -1.56
C GLY A 148 7.80 24.18 -1.40
N GLY A 149 8.74 24.52 -2.28
CA GLY A 149 10.12 24.71 -1.84
C GLY A 149 10.18 26.02 -1.07
N PHE A 150 10.80 25.97 0.12
CA PHE A 150 11.12 27.11 0.96
C PHE A 150 11.72 28.25 0.13
N LEU A 151 11.20 29.47 0.35
CA LEU A 151 11.95 30.70 0.17
C LEU A 151 12.43 31.12 1.55
#